data_AF-A0A7X7KVW4-F1
#
_entry.id   AF-A0A7X7KVW4-F1
#
_cell.length_a   1.000
_cell.length_b   1.000
_cell.length_c   1.000
_cell.angle_alpha   90.00
_cell.angle_beta   90.00
_cell.angle_gamma   90.00
#
_symmetry.space_group_name_H-M   'P 1'
#
loop_
_entity.id
_entity.type
_entity.pdbx_description
1 polymer ?
#
loop_
_entity_poly.entity_id
_entity_poly.type
_entity_poly.pdbx_seq_one_letter_code
_entity_poly.pdbx_strand_id
1 'polypeptide(L)'
;MRPLSLWFSWFTLAFFTVFFVMKGNREFLLYALSLSVLIGVVQASDRRLHYAAGVKWCFWLWLVMHMCGGFVHLNGVRLYDVVLLPLVDAPYHILRYDQFVHAFCYFTIGGLLLTVVSARAAPAAPRWGVALLTVLAALGVGAVNELIEFAAVAGFGTDGVGDYFNNALDNVFNALGAFAALAWRTPRGGARVRE
;
A
#
# COMPACT_ATOMS: atom_id res chain seq x y z
N MET A 1 19.00 -10.08 9.06
CA MET A 1 17.96 -10.15 10.12
C MET A 1 16.77 -10.91 9.56
N ARG A 2 16.17 -11.84 10.33
CA ARG A 2 15.00 -12.62 9.89
C ARG A 2 13.83 -11.69 9.55
N PRO A 3 13.03 -11.95 8.49
CA PRO A 3 11.95 -11.06 8.05
C PRO A 3 10.71 -11.20 8.95
N LEU A 4 10.85 -10.93 10.24
CA LEU A 4 9.76 -11.06 11.23
C LEU A 4 8.52 -10.24 10.85
N SER A 5 8.70 -9.04 10.30
CA SER A 5 7.59 -8.19 9.88
C SER A 5 6.73 -8.80 8.76
N LEU A 6 7.32 -9.55 7.82
CA LEU A 6 6.56 -10.21 6.76
C LEU A 6 5.77 -11.41 7.28
N TRP A 7 6.28 -12.11 8.29
CA TRP A 7 5.50 -13.12 9.00
C TRP A 7 4.35 -12.47 9.78
N PHE A 8 4.59 -11.33 10.43
CA PHE A 8 3.50 -10.56 11.03
C PHE A 8 2.46 -10.11 10.02
N SER A 9 2.83 -9.78 8.78
CA SER A 9 1.85 -9.52 7.71
C SER A 9 0.92 -10.71 7.47
N TRP A 10 1.46 -11.93 7.38
CA TRP A 10 0.63 -13.14 7.25
C TRP A 10 -0.26 -13.38 8.46
N PHE A 11 0.27 -13.21 9.68
CA PHE A 11 -0.53 -13.37 10.89
C PHE A 11 -1.67 -12.36 10.97
N THR A 12 -1.40 -11.10 10.65
CA THR A 12 -2.43 -10.04 10.57
C THR A 12 -3.49 -10.41 9.53
N LEU A 13 -3.09 -10.79 8.32
CA LEU A 13 -4.05 -11.16 7.27
C LEU A 13 -4.90 -12.37 7.68
N ALA A 14 -4.28 -13.41 8.23
CA ALA A 14 -4.98 -14.62 8.69
C ALA A 14 -6.01 -14.31 9.78
N PHE A 15 -5.63 -13.49 10.77
CA PHE A 15 -6.52 -13.06 11.84
C PHE A 15 -7.76 -12.34 11.31
N PHE A 16 -7.58 -11.32 10.47
CA PHE A 16 -8.71 -10.57 9.90
C PHE A 16 -9.54 -11.42 8.93
N THR A 17 -8.92 -12.31 8.18
CA THR A 17 -9.64 -13.22 7.27
C THR A 17 -10.58 -14.13 8.02
N VAL A 18 -10.12 -14.78 9.09
CA VAL A 18 -10.99 -15.62 9.92
C VAL A 18 -12.14 -14.79 10.49
N PHE A 19 -11.85 -13.60 11.00
CA PHE A 19 -12.87 -12.71 11.54
C PHE A 19 -13.95 -12.33 10.51
N PHE A 20 -13.57 -11.87 9.32
CA PHE A 20 -14.52 -11.43 8.29
C PHE A 20 -15.29 -12.59 7.64
N VAL A 21 -14.68 -13.77 7.53
CA VAL A 21 -15.38 -15.01 7.15
C VAL A 21 -16.48 -15.32 8.15
N MET A 22 -16.20 -15.24 9.46
CA MET A 22 -17.21 -15.46 10.50
C MET A 22 -18.35 -14.42 10.47
N LYS A 23 -18.08 -13.21 9.98
CA LYS A 23 -19.08 -12.16 9.76
C LYS A 23 -19.84 -12.29 8.43
N GLY A 24 -19.49 -13.24 7.57
CA GLY A 24 -20.11 -13.45 6.27
C GLY A 24 -19.79 -12.37 5.24
N ASN A 25 -18.73 -11.57 5.44
CA ASN A 25 -18.34 -10.52 4.52
C ASN A 25 -17.59 -11.11 3.32
N ARG A 26 -18.28 -11.23 2.18
CA ARG A 26 -17.73 -11.80 0.93
C ARG A 26 -16.83 -10.83 0.17
N GLU A 27 -17.11 -9.53 0.25
CA GLU A 27 -16.30 -8.47 -0.33
C GLU A 27 -14.86 -8.55 0.23
N PHE A 28 -14.73 -8.74 1.54
CA PHE A 28 -13.42 -8.88 2.19
C PHE A 28 -12.58 -10.03 1.61
N LEU A 29 -13.18 -11.09 1.07
CA LEU A 29 -12.44 -12.21 0.49
C LEU A 29 -11.66 -11.81 -0.78
N LEU A 30 -12.21 -10.87 -1.56
CA LEU A 30 -11.50 -10.31 -2.72
C LEU A 30 -10.24 -9.57 -2.27
N TYR A 31 -10.35 -8.73 -1.23
CA TYR A 31 -9.21 -8.02 -0.67
C TYR A 31 -8.22 -8.96 0.02
N ALA A 32 -8.70 -9.99 0.73
CA ALA A 32 -7.83 -10.98 1.35
C ALA A 32 -6.98 -11.72 0.31
N LEU A 33 -7.55 -12.02 -0.86
CA LEU A 33 -6.84 -12.62 -1.98
C LEU A 33 -5.78 -11.67 -2.55
N SER A 34 -6.13 -10.42 -2.84
CA SER A 34 -5.19 -9.43 -3.40
C SER A 34 -4.01 -9.18 -2.45
N LEU A 35 -4.28 -9.08 -1.15
CA LEU A 35 -3.27 -8.91 -0.11
C LEU A 35 -2.40 -10.15 0.05
N SER A 36 -2.97 -11.35 -0.03
CA SER A 36 -2.19 -12.60 -0.03
C SER A 36 -1.17 -12.62 -1.17
N VAL A 37 -1.60 -12.21 -2.37
CA VAL A 37 -0.72 -12.09 -3.54
C VAL A 37 0.38 -11.06 -3.28
N LEU A 38 0.03 -9.87 -2.80
CA LEU A 38 0.99 -8.80 -2.52
C LEU A 38 2.03 -9.22 -1.48
N ILE A 39 1.61 -9.77 -0.32
CA ILE A 39 2.52 -10.26 0.72
C ILE A 39 3.42 -11.36 0.14
N GLY A 40 2.87 -12.29 -0.64
CA GLY A 40 3.61 -13.36 -1.30
C GLY A 40 4.69 -12.82 -2.24
N VAL A 41 4.36 -11.84 -3.08
CA VAL A 41 5.31 -11.19 -4.00
C VAL A 41 6.41 -10.46 -3.23
N VAL A 42 6.07 -9.69 -2.19
CA VAL A 42 7.06 -8.99 -1.36
C VAL A 42 7.98 -9.98 -0.66
N GLN A 43 7.45 -11.05 -0.07
CA GLN A 43 8.26 -12.06 0.62
C GLN A 43 9.13 -12.87 -0.34
N ALA A 44 8.62 -13.25 -1.51
CA ALA A 44 9.40 -13.97 -2.51
C ALA A 44 10.56 -13.10 -3.04
N SER A 45 10.30 -11.82 -3.32
CA SER A 45 11.30 -10.89 -3.83
C SER A 45 12.31 -10.44 -2.75
N ASP A 46 11.93 -10.37 -1.47
CA ASP A 46 12.84 -10.04 -0.36
C ASP A 46 14.02 -11.02 -0.28
N ARG A 47 13.84 -12.30 -0.67
CA ARG A 47 14.93 -13.31 -0.69
C ARG A 47 16.09 -12.95 -1.62
N ARG A 48 15.85 -12.09 -2.61
CA ARG A 48 16.85 -11.66 -3.60
C ARG A 48 17.24 -10.20 -3.43
N LEU A 49 16.27 -9.35 -3.09
CA LEU A 49 16.45 -7.90 -3.04
C LEU A 49 16.81 -7.38 -1.65
N HIS A 50 16.56 -8.17 -0.61
CA HIS A 50 16.85 -7.82 0.79
C HIS A 50 16.36 -6.42 1.16
N TYR A 51 15.05 -6.19 1.09
CA TYR A 51 14.46 -4.90 1.38
C TYR A 51 14.87 -4.41 2.77
N ALA A 52 15.05 -3.09 2.89
CA ALA A 52 15.39 -2.46 4.14
C ALA A 52 14.35 -2.80 5.22
N ALA A 53 14.82 -3.07 6.45
CA ALA A 53 13.95 -3.47 7.56
C ALA A 53 12.84 -2.44 7.82
N GLY A 54 13.14 -1.15 7.74
CA GLY A 54 12.17 -0.07 7.91
C GLY A 54 11.00 -0.17 6.93
N VAL A 55 11.26 -0.40 5.64
CA VAL A 55 10.21 -0.52 4.61
C VAL A 55 9.32 -1.74 4.88
N LYS A 56 9.90 -2.86 5.34
CA LYS A 56 9.13 -4.05 5.69
C LYS A 56 8.26 -3.86 6.93
N TRP A 57 8.66 -3.01 7.86
CA TRP A 57 7.83 -2.61 9.00
C TRP A 57 6.72 -1.65 8.59
N CYS A 58 7.00 -0.69 7.72
CA CYS A 58 5.97 0.16 7.12
C CYS A 58 4.93 -0.67 6.37
N PHE A 59 5.35 -1.71 5.64
CA PHE A 59 4.44 -2.63 4.96
C PHE A 59 3.52 -3.38 5.91
N TRP A 60 4.04 -3.89 7.02
CA TRP A 60 3.20 -4.51 8.05
C TRP A 60 2.25 -3.50 8.72
N LEU A 61 2.75 -2.31 9.09
CA LEU A 61 1.94 -1.27 9.71
C LEU A 61 0.81 -0.80 8.79
N TRP A 62 1.12 -0.63 7.49
CA TRP A 62 0.13 -0.33 6.47
C TRP A 62 -0.97 -1.39 6.42
N LEU A 63 -0.58 -2.68 6.42
CA LEU A 63 -1.56 -3.77 6.41
C LEU A 63 -2.49 -3.69 7.62
N VAL A 64 -1.97 -3.40 8.81
CA VAL A 64 -2.79 -3.19 10.02
C VAL A 64 -3.75 -2.01 9.83
N MET A 65 -3.24 -0.87 9.36
CA MET A 65 -4.04 0.34 9.10
C MET A 65 -5.16 0.07 8.09
N HIS A 66 -4.86 -0.65 7.01
CA HIS A 66 -5.80 -1.03 5.95
C HIS A 66 -6.88 -1.98 6.48
N MET A 67 -6.48 -3.02 7.24
CA MET A 67 -7.44 -3.91 7.90
C MET A 67 -8.36 -3.16 8.86
N CYS A 68 -7.80 -2.25 9.66
CA CYS A 68 -8.58 -1.42 10.58
C CYS A 68 -9.53 -0.47 9.85
N GLY A 69 -9.17 0.04 8.66
CA GLY A 69 -9.99 0.96 7.88
C GLY A 69 -11.38 0.41 7.54
N GLY A 70 -11.44 -0.85 7.10
CA GLY A 70 -12.71 -1.54 6.79
C GLY A 70 -13.38 -2.16 8.01
N PHE A 71 -12.62 -2.45 9.07
CA PHE A 71 -13.10 -3.16 10.26
C PHE A 71 -13.68 -2.22 11.34
N VAL A 72 -12.95 -1.16 11.67
CA VAL A 72 -13.27 -0.28 12.80
C VAL A 72 -14.37 0.69 12.40
N HIS A 73 -15.33 0.89 13.29
CA HIS A 73 -16.39 1.88 13.15
C HIS A 73 -16.35 2.84 14.34
N LEU A 74 -16.31 4.14 14.07
CA LEU A 74 -16.35 5.20 15.06
C LEU A 74 -17.71 5.89 14.98
N ASN A 75 -18.51 5.83 16.04
CA ASN A 75 -19.87 6.37 16.07
C ASN A 75 -20.76 5.91 14.90
N GLY A 76 -20.58 4.65 14.46
CA GLY A 76 -21.31 4.06 13.33
C GLY A 76 -20.73 4.38 11.94
N VAL A 77 -19.70 5.23 11.86
CA VAL A 77 -19.00 5.56 10.61
C VAL A 77 -17.81 4.62 10.44
N ARG A 78 -17.70 3.95 9.29
CA ARG A 78 -16.55 3.10 8.93
C ARG A 78 -15.29 3.97 8.92
N LEU A 79 -14.18 3.44 9.46
CA LEU A 79 -12.97 4.24 9.68
C LEU A 79 -12.44 4.87 8.39
N TYR A 80 -12.54 4.19 7.24
CA TYR A 80 -12.22 4.77 5.92
C TYR A 80 -12.98 6.07 5.59
N ASP A 81 -14.21 6.19 6.05
CA ASP A 81 -15.08 7.34 5.76
C ASP A 81 -14.90 8.50 6.73
N VAL A 82 -14.05 8.33 7.76
CA VAL A 82 -13.75 9.39 8.73
C VAL A 82 -12.87 10.46 8.10
N VAL A 83 -13.39 11.69 8.04
CA VAL A 83 -12.63 12.88 7.67
C VAL A 83 -11.66 13.24 8.79
N LEU A 84 -10.36 13.11 8.53
CA LEU A 84 -9.32 13.42 9.52
C LEU A 84 -9.07 14.92 9.61
N LEU A 85 -9.05 15.57 8.45
CA LEU A 85 -8.86 17.01 8.33
C LEU A 85 -9.72 17.53 7.17
N PRO A 86 -10.73 18.37 7.41
CA PRO A 86 -11.60 18.89 6.35
C PRO A 86 -10.87 20.00 5.58
N LEU A 87 -10.06 19.60 4.61
CA LEU A 87 -9.39 20.51 3.67
C LEU A 87 -10.35 21.02 2.60
N VAL A 88 -11.24 20.13 2.12
CA VAL A 88 -12.29 20.44 1.16
C VAL A 88 -13.55 19.65 1.53
N ASP A 89 -14.67 20.35 1.60
CA ASP A 89 -15.98 19.75 1.94
C ASP A 89 -16.58 18.95 0.76
N ALA A 90 -17.88 18.63 0.87
CA ALA A 90 -18.63 17.94 -0.17
C ALA A 90 -18.51 18.64 -1.54
N PRO A 91 -18.41 17.89 -2.65
CA PRO A 91 -18.51 16.42 -2.74
C PRO A 91 -17.18 15.66 -2.53
N TYR A 92 -16.07 16.36 -2.24
CA TYR A 92 -14.73 15.75 -2.32
C TYR A 92 -14.21 15.21 -0.98
N HIS A 93 -14.60 15.82 0.15
CA HIS A 93 -14.25 15.34 1.50
C HIS A 93 -12.76 15.04 1.71
N ILE A 94 -11.87 15.88 1.18
CA ILE A 94 -10.42 15.75 1.38
C ILE A 94 -10.15 16.21 2.81
N LEU A 95 -9.48 15.49 3.73
CA LEU A 95 -8.63 14.30 3.74
C LEU A 95 -9.28 13.22 4.65
N ARG A 96 -9.80 12.12 4.09
CA ARG A 96 -10.29 10.99 4.89
C ARG A 96 -9.14 10.09 5.35
N TYR A 97 -9.44 9.21 6.30
CA TYR A 97 -8.53 8.15 6.74
C TYR A 97 -8.05 7.31 5.56
N ASP A 98 -8.93 7.06 4.59
CA ASP A 98 -8.63 6.36 3.34
C ASP A 98 -7.45 6.97 2.57
N GLN A 99 -7.56 8.26 2.23
CA GLN A 99 -6.49 8.98 1.54
C GLN A 99 -5.17 8.99 2.33
N PHE A 100 -5.24 9.03 3.66
CA PHE A 100 -4.05 8.90 4.51
C PHE A 100 -3.41 7.50 4.42
N VAL A 101 -4.22 6.44 4.47
CA VAL A 101 -3.75 5.06 4.31
C VAL A 101 -3.13 4.86 2.92
N HIS A 102 -3.72 5.44 1.88
CA HIS A 102 -3.18 5.45 0.53
C HIS A 102 -1.80 6.12 0.47
N ALA A 103 -1.65 7.35 0.96
CA ALA A 103 -0.33 7.99 1.00
C ALA A 103 0.70 7.15 1.77
N PHE A 104 0.33 6.53 2.89
CA PHE A 104 1.22 5.65 3.65
C PHE A 104 1.55 4.33 2.92
N CYS A 105 0.58 3.76 2.21
CA CYS A 105 0.75 2.59 1.35
C CYS A 105 1.79 2.87 0.28
N TYR A 106 1.61 3.94 -0.49
CA TYR A 106 2.47 4.22 -1.64
C TYR A 106 3.81 4.85 -1.26
N PHE A 107 3.92 5.41 -0.06
CA PHE A 107 5.21 5.63 0.58
C PHE A 107 5.97 4.29 0.77
N THR A 108 5.29 3.27 1.28
CA THR A 108 5.89 1.95 1.48
C THR A 108 6.21 1.24 0.16
N ILE A 109 5.24 1.18 -0.76
CA ILE A 109 5.38 0.56 -2.08
C ILE A 109 6.45 1.28 -2.90
N GLY A 110 6.51 2.61 -2.83
CA GLY A 110 7.59 3.39 -3.42
C GLY A 110 8.96 3.00 -2.89
N GLY A 111 9.10 2.76 -1.58
CA GLY A 111 10.36 2.27 -0.99
C GLY A 111 10.75 0.87 -1.45
N LEU A 112 9.79 -0.04 -1.58
CA LEU A 112 10.01 -1.38 -2.14
C LEU A 112 10.45 -1.29 -3.60
N LEU A 113 9.71 -0.53 -4.42
CA LEU A 113 9.98 -0.36 -5.84
C LEU A 113 11.26 0.42 -6.11
N LEU A 114 11.67 1.35 -5.26
CA LEU A 114 12.97 2.00 -5.36
C LEU A 114 14.09 0.97 -5.29
N THR A 115 13.97 -0.02 -4.40
CA THR A 115 14.93 -1.13 -4.30
C THR A 115 14.90 -1.99 -5.56
N VAL A 116 13.71 -2.32 -6.07
CA VAL A 116 13.55 -3.13 -7.31
C VAL A 116 14.16 -2.42 -8.51
N VAL A 117 13.78 -1.16 -8.77
CA VAL A 117 14.23 -0.37 -9.92
C VAL A 117 15.73 -0.13 -9.82
N SER A 118 16.25 0.25 -8.65
CA SER A 118 17.69 0.47 -8.45
C SER A 118 18.50 -0.80 -8.70
N ALA A 119 17.98 -1.98 -8.32
CA ALA A 119 18.65 -3.25 -8.54
C ALA A 119 18.65 -3.71 -10.02
N ARG A 120 17.89 -3.04 -10.90
CA ARG A 120 17.83 -3.32 -12.35
C ARG A 120 18.37 -2.18 -13.20
N ALA A 121 18.60 -1.02 -12.61
CA ALA A 121 19.16 0.13 -13.29
C ALA A 121 20.60 -0.16 -13.76
N ALA A 122 20.96 0.33 -14.95
CA ALA A 122 22.34 0.30 -15.41
C ALA A 122 23.25 1.07 -14.45
N PRO A 123 24.54 0.70 -14.29
CA PRO A 123 25.46 1.38 -13.37
C PRO A 123 25.56 2.90 -13.58
N ALA A 124 25.42 3.37 -14.84
CA ALA A 124 25.47 4.77 -15.21
C ALA A 124 24.07 5.45 -15.31
N ALA A 125 23.01 4.76 -14.89
CA ALA A 125 21.66 5.31 -14.98
C ALA A 125 21.53 6.60 -14.13
N PRO A 126 20.96 7.68 -14.69
CA PRO A 126 20.81 8.91 -13.95
C PRO A 126 19.79 8.75 -12.82
N ARG A 127 20.08 9.36 -11.66
CA ARG A 127 19.23 9.29 -10.46
C ARG A 127 17.79 9.73 -10.70
N TRP A 128 17.59 10.75 -11.53
CA TRP A 128 16.24 11.24 -11.87
C TRP A 128 15.43 10.20 -12.66
N GLY A 129 16.10 9.40 -13.51
CA GLY A 129 15.45 8.35 -14.29
C GLY A 129 14.97 7.20 -13.40
N VAL A 130 15.81 6.78 -12.44
CA VAL A 130 15.42 5.80 -11.41
C VAL A 130 14.24 6.32 -10.59
N ALA A 131 14.30 7.57 -10.14
CA ALA A 131 13.23 8.21 -9.38
C ALA A 131 11.90 8.26 -10.16
N LEU A 132 11.94 8.70 -11.42
CA LEU A 132 10.76 8.76 -12.29
C LEU A 132 10.13 7.38 -12.47
N LEU A 133 10.95 6.37 -12.81
CA LEU A 133 10.46 5.00 -12.99
C LEU A 133 9.89 4.40 -11.70
N THR A 134 10.49 4.69 -10.55
CA THR A 134 9.96 4.27 -9.25
C THR A 134 8.58 4.87 -8.99
N VAL A 135 8.38 6.17 -9.23
CA VAL A 135 7.06 6.82 -9.03
C VAL A 135 6.03 6.26 -10.00
N LEU A 136 6.37 6.13 -11.28
CA LEU A 136 5.46 5.56 -12.29
C LEU A 136 5.11 4.11 -11.96
N ALA A 137 6.06 3.30 -11.49
CA ALA A 137 5.78 1.94 -11.05
C ALA A 137 4.87 1.90 -9.81
N ALA A 138 5.09 2.80 -8.83
CA ALA A 138 4.24 2.88 -7.64
C ALA A 138 2.81 3.29 -8.01
N LEU A 139 2.64 4.27 -8.90
CA LEU A 139 1.34 4.66 -9.44
C LEU A 139 0.69 3.54 -10.27
N GLY A 140 1.47 2.73 -10.99
CA GLY A 140 0.96 1.56 -11.70
C GLY A 140 0.40 0.49 -10.74
N VAL A 141 1.10 0.23 -9.63
CA VAL A 141 0.56 -0.61 -8.54
C VAL A 141 -0.67 0.06 -7.92
N GLY A 142 -0.67 1.39 -7.84
CA GLY A 142 -1.82 2.26 -7.56
C GLY A 142 -3.05 1.88 -8.35
N ALA A 143 -2.96 2.09 -9.65
CA ALA A 143 -4.03 1.80 -10.59
C ALA A 143 -4.54 0.35 -10.49
N VAL A 144 -3.65 -0.63 -10.25
CA VAL A 144 -4.09 -2.03 -10.06
C VAL A 144 -4.92 -2.18 -8.78
N ASN A 145 -4.58 -1.49 -7.68
CA ASN A 145 -5.40 -1.48 -6.46
C ASN A 145 -6.80 -0.92 -6.75
N GLU A 146 -6.86 0.23 -7.43
CA GLU A 146 -8.13 0.88 -7.80
C GLU A 146 -9.00 -0.01 -8.70
N LEU A 147 -8.39 -0.79 -9.59
CA LEU A 147 -9.12 -1.78 -10.40
C LEU A 147 -9.75 -2.89 -9.54
N ILE A 148 -9.09 -3.30 -8.45
CA ILE A 148 -9.62 -4.30 -7.52
C ILE A 148 -10.78 -3.72 -6.72
N GLU A 149 -10.66 -2.47 -6.26
CA GLU A 149 -11.74 -1.76 -5.55
C GLU A 149 -12.94 -1.49 -6.45
N PHE A 150 -12.70 -1.05 -7.68
CA PHE A 150 -13.76 -0.91 -8.67
C PHE A 150 -14.44 -2.27 -8.97
N ALA A 151 -13.69 -3.36 -9.02
CA ALA A 151 -14.27 -4.69 -9.17
C ALA A 151 -15.14 -5.09 -7.96
N ALA A 152 -14.80 -4.62 -6.75
CA ALA A 152 -15.63 -4.81 -5.57
C ALA A 152 -16.96 -4.04 -5.69
N VAL A 153 -16.92 -2.78 -6.13
CA VAL A 153 -18.11 -1.98 -6.43
C VAL A 153 -18.99 -2.66 -7.48
N ALA A 154 -18.41 -3.07 -8.60
CA ALA A 154 -19.14 -3.69 -9.70
C ALA A 154 -19.69 -5.09 -9.34
N GLY A 155 -18.99 -5.85 -8.52
CA GLY A 155 -19.36 -7.23 -8.16
C GLY A 155 -20.27 -7.34 -6.94
N PHE A 156 -20.15 -6.42 -5.97
CA PHE A 156 -20.83 -6.50 -4.68
C PHE A 156 -21.68 -5.27 -4.33
N GLY A 157 -21.65 -4.20 -5.14
CA GLY A 157 -22.42 -2.98 -4.88
C GLY A 157 -21.96 -2.22 -3.64
N THR A 158 -20.65 -2.14 -3.43
CA THR A 158 -20.05 -1.51 -2.25
C THR A 158 -20.16 0.01 -2.31
N ASP A 159 -20.48 0.64 -1.19
CA ASP A 159 -20.59 2.09 -1.08
C ASP A 159 -19.28 2.74 -0.54
N GLY A 160 -18.94 3.91 -1.08
CA GLY A 160 -17.93 4.85 -0.54
C GLY A 160 -16.46 4.59 -0.86
N VAL A 161 -16.07 3.33 -1.16
CA VAL A 161 -14.72 2.93 -1.57
C VAL A 161 -14.77 2.34 -2.98
N GLY A 162 -13.95 2.85 -3.90
CA GLY A 162 -13.86 2.45 -5.31
C GLY A 162 -14.73 3.24 -6.29
N ASP A 163 -15.45 4.28 -5.85
CA ASP A 163 -16.18 5.19 -6.76
C ASP A 163 -15.23 6.14 -7.52
N TYR A 164 -15.77 6.92 -8.47
CA TYR A 164 -14.95 7.80 -9.31
C TYR A 164 -14.18 8.86 -8.51
N PHE A 165 -14.83 9.54 -7.56
CA PHE A 165 -14.18 10.61 -6.81
C PHE A 165 -13.16 10.07 -5.81
N ASN A 166 -13.50 8.96 -5.15
CA ASN A 166 -12.60 8.25 -4.27
C ASN A 166 -11.34 7.80 -5.02
N ASN A 167 -11.48 7.01 -6.08
CA ASN A 167 -10.36 6.54 -6.92
C ASN A 167 -9.48 7.68 -7.45
N ALA A 168 -10.10 8.78 -7.91
CA ALA A 168 -9.34 9.94 -8.39
C ALA A 168 -8.51 10.57 -7.27
N LEU A 169 -9.08 10.73 -6.07
CA LEU A 169 -8.38 11.26 -4.90
C LEU A 169 -7.29 10.29 -4.43
N ASP A 170 -7.58 9.01 -4.38
CA ASP A 170 -6.63 8.00 -3.93
C ASP A 170 -5.40 7.97 -4.85
N ASN A 171 -5.57 8.09 -6.17
CA ASN A 171 -4.42 8.28 -7.07
C ASN A 171 -3.57 9.52 -6.77
N VAL A 172 -4.17 10.62 -6.32
CA VAL A 172 -3.41 11.80 -5.85
C VAL A 172 -2.58 11.45 -4.61
N PHE A 173 -3.18 10.79 -3.62
CA PHE A 173 -2.46 10.40 -2.40
C PHE A 173 -1.43 9.30 -2.64
N ASN A 174 -1.70 8.38 -3.58
CA ASN A 174 -0.75 7.39 -4.09
C ASN A 174 0.50 8.10 -4.64
N ALA A 175 0.32 9.17 -5.43
CA ALA A 175 1.41 9.98 -5.95
C ALA A 175 2.20 10.65 -4.82
N LEU A 176 1.53 11.30 -3.87
CA LEU A 176 2.17 11.96 -2.73
C LEU A 176 3.03 10.98 -1.91
N GLY A 177 2.49 9.80 -1.62
CA GLY A 177 3.21 8.72 -0.97
C GLY A 177 4.45 8.29 -1.76
N ALA A 178 4.30 8.01 -3.05
CA ALA A 178 5.38 7.60 -3.92
C ALA A 178 6.52 8.64 -4.00
N PHE A 179 6.19 9.93 -4.08
CA PHE A 179 7.19 11.01 -4.02
C PHE A 179 7.88 11.08 -2.65
N ALA A 180 7.14 10.94 -1.55
CA ALA A 180 7.72 10.91 -0.20
C ALA A 180 8.71 9.74 -0.03
N ALA A 181 8.46 8.60 -0.68
CA ALA A 181 9.36 7.45 -0.65
C ALA A 181 10.75 7.77 -1.23
N LEU A 182 10.84 8.65 -2.23
CA LEU A 182 12.11 9.05 -2.84
C LEU A 182 12.99 9.87 -1.88
N ALA A 183 12.36 10.60 -0.95
CA ALA A 183 13.08 11.37 0.07
C ALA A 183 13.64 10.46 1.18
N TRP A 184 13.11 9.23 1.32
CA TRP A 184 13.56 8.29 2.32
C TRP A 184 14.96 7.76 1.99
N ARG A 185 15.95 8.23 2.74
CA ARG A 185 17.32 7.71 2.65
C ARG A 185 17.38 6.37 3.37
N THR A 186 17.43 5.28 2.61
CA THR A 186 17.89 4.00 3.17
C THR A 186 19.39 4.10 3.46
N PRO A 187 19.86 3.78 4.67
CA PRO A 187 21.29 3.62 4.92
C PRO A 187 21.79 2.58 3.92
N ARG A 188 22.78 2.95 3.10
CA ARG A 188 23.41 2.04 2.14
C ARG A 188 23.90 0.82 2.92
N GLY A 189 23.21 -0.31 2.79
CA GLY A 189 23.72 -1.60 3.22
C GLY A 189 25.01 -1.82 2.47
N GLY A 190 26.13 -1.74 3.19
CA GLY A 190 27.46 -1.90 2.64
C GLY A 190 27.62 -3.27 2.02
N ALA A 191 27.43 -3.36 0.71
CA ALA A 191 27.99 -4.40 -0.12
C ALA A 191 28.74 -3.69 -1.23
N ARG A 192 29.93 -3.18 -0.91
CA ARG A 192 30.98 -3.11 -1.93
C ARG A 192 31.20 -4.56 -2.34
N VAL A 193 30.78 -4.91 -3.55
CA VAL A 193 31.35 -6.05 -4.25
C VAL A 193 32.84 -5.74 -4.32
N ARG A 194 33.63 -6.41 -3.48
CA ARG A 194 35.07 -6.46 -3.66
C ARG A 194 35.29 -7.35 -4.88
N GLU A 195 35.90 -6.77 -5.89
CA GLU A 195 36.59 -7.51 -6.96
C GLU A 195 37.65 -8.45 -6.36
#